data_AF-X1NNY6-F1
#
_entry.id   AF-X1NNY6-F1
#
_cell.length_a   1.000
_cell.length_b   1.000
_cell.length_c   1.000
_cell.angle_alpha   90.00
_cell.angle_beta   90.00
_cell.angle_gamma   90.00
#
_symmetry.space_group_name_H-M   'P 1'
#
loop_
_entity.id
_entity.type
_entity.pdbx_description
1 polymer ?
#
loop_
_entity_poly.entity_id
_entity_poly.type
_entity_poly.pdbx_seq_one_letter_code
_entity_poly.pdbx_strand_id
1 'polypeptide(L)' 'SIFFCHKIGLNYVSCSAYQVPIARLAAAQITLMEKAKNS' A
#
# COMPACT_ATOMS: atom_id res chain seq x y z
N SER A 1 2.48 4.22 8.25
CA SER A 1 3.22 3.82 7.03
C SER A 1 2.37 2.83 6.25
N ILE A 2 2.06 3.10 4.98
CA ILE A 2 1.20 2.23 4.14
C ILE A 2 1.86 0.85 3.93
N PHE A 3 3.18 0.80 3.82
CA PHE A 3 3.95 -0.45 3.75
C PHE A 3 3.75 -1.33 4.98
N PHE A 4 3.75 -0.71 6.17
CA PHE A 4 3.53 -1.45 7.41
C PHE A 4 2.09 -1.98 7.48
N CYS A 5 1.09 -1.13 7.20
CA CYS A 5 -0.33 -1.53 7.17
C CYS A 5 -0.58 -2.69 6.21
N HIS A 6 0.05 -2.66 5.03
CA HIS A 6 -0.04 -3.75 4.05
C HIS A 6 0.62 -5.04 4.56
N LYS A 7 1.81 -4.94 5.18
CA LYS A 7 2.54 -6.08 5.74
C LYS A 7 1.77 -6.80 6.86
N ILE A 8 0.96 -6.08 7.63
CA ILE A 8 0.11 -6.66 8.68
C ILE A 8 -1.27 -7.10 8.16
N GLY A 9 -1.52 -7.01 6.84
CA GLY A 9 -2.74 -7.49 6.20
C GLY A 9 -3.95 -6.56 6.34
N LEU A 10 -3.75 -5.25 6.50
CA LEU A 10 -4.86 -4.31 6.41
C LEU A 10 -5.22 -4.02 4.96
N ASN A 11 -6.50 -4.21 4.64
CA ASN A 11 -7.08 -3.95 3.32
C ASN A 11 -7.68 -2.54 3.23
N TYR A 12 -7.67 -1.79 4.33
CA TYR A 12 -8.28 -0.47 4.46
C TYR A 12 -7.40 0.44 5.30
N VAL A 13 -7.12 1.64 4.79
CA VAL A 13 -6.36 2.68 5.48
C VAL A 13 -7.09 4.00 5.28
N SER A 14 -7.38 4.71 6.38
CA SER A 14 -7.92 6.06 6.34
C SER A 14 -6.76 7.07 6.31
N CYS A 15 -6.80 7.97 5.34
CA CYS A 15 -5.81 9.02 5.14
C CYS A 15 -6.55 10.34 4.90
N SER A 16 -5.89 11.47 5.16
CA SER A 16 -6.46 12.76 4.76
C SER A 16 -6.60 12.85 3.23
N ALA A 17 -7.56 13.64 2.74
CA ALA A 17 -7.91 13.73 1.32
C ALA A 17 -6.69 14.02 0.41
N TYR A 18 -5.75 14.84 0.88
CA TYR A 18 -4.52 15.17 0.16
C TYR A 18 -3.55 13.99 0.01
N GLN A 19 -3.63 12.99 0.89
CA GLN A 19 -2.78 11.79 0.89
C GLN A 19 -3.39 10.63 0.11
N VAL A 20 -4.67 10.69 -0.25
CA VAL A 20 -5.36 9.58 -0.95
C VAL A 20 -4.63 9.17 -2.25
N PRO A 21 -4.20 10.09 -3.12
CA PRO A 21 -3.48 9.72 -4.35
C PRO A 21 -2.12 9.06 -4.06
N ILE A 22 -1.39 9.58 -3.08
CA ILE A 22 -0.08 9.07 -2.65
C ILE A 22 -0.24 7.67 -2.05
N ALA A 23 -1.26 7.47 -1.22
CA ALA A 23 -1.55 6.19 -0.60
C ALA A 23 -1.87 5.11 -1.63
N ARG A 24 -2.62 5.48 -2.69
CA ARG A 24 -2.93 4.58 -3.79
C ARG A 24 -1.71 4.19 -4.60
N LEU A 25 -0.82 5.15 -4.89
CA LEU A 25 0.44 4.89 -5.58
C LEU A 25 1.33 3.94 -4.77
N ALA A 26 1.49 4.21 -3.48
CA ALA A 26 2.29 3.37 -2.59
C ALA A 26 1.70 1.95 -2.48
N ALA A 27 0.38 1.81 -2.38
CA ALA A 27 -0.29 0.50 -2.37
C ALA A 27 0.00 -0.29 -3.65
N ALA A 28 -0.09 0.35 -4.83
CA ALA A 28 0.24 -0.27 -6.10
C ALA A 28 1.70 -0.73 -6.17
N GLN A 29 2.65 0.09 -5.69
CA GLN A 29 4.07 -0.27 -5.63
C GLN A 29 4.30 -1.50 -4.74
N ILE A 30 3.64 -1.57 -3.59
CA ILE A 30 3.77 -2.70 -2.66
C ILE A 30 3.27 -3.98 -3.31
N THR A 31 2.09 -3.96 -3.93
CA THR A 31 1.55 -5.13 -4.64
C THR A 31 2.45 -5.59 -5.78
N LEU A 32 3.05 -4.65 -6.53
CA LEU A 32 4.00 -4.98 -7.60
C LEU A 32 5.27 -5.64 -7.04
N MET A 33 5.84 -5.10 -5.97
CA MET A 33 7.02 -5.68 -5.32
C MET A 33 6.74 -7.06 -4.71
N GLU A 34 5.59 -7.25 -4.07
CA GLU A 34 5.17 -8.57 -3.57
C GLU A 34 5.01 -9.56 -4.70
N LYS A 35 4.35 -9.16 -5.79
CA LYS A 35 4.16 -10.01 -6.96
C LYS A 35 5.49 -10.39 -7.61
N ALA A 36 6.45 -9.47 -7.67
CA ALA A 36 7.79 -9.74 -8.17
C ALA A 36 8.62 -10.65 -7.24
N LYS A 37 8.33 -10.66 -5.94
CA LYS A 37 9.04 -11.50 -4.94
C LYS A 37 8.49 -12.94 -4.86
N ASN A 38 7.28 -13.17 -5.35
CA ASN A 38 6.59 -14.46 -5.32
C ASN A 38 6.72 -15.26 -6.64
N SER A 39 7.70 -14.93 -7.49
CA SER A 39 8.09 -15.70 -8.69
C SER A 39 9.51 -16.25 -8.56
#